data_AF-A0AAV4A3K0-F1
#
_entry.id   AF-A0AAV4A3K0-F1
#
_cell.length_a   1.000
_cell.length_b   1.000
_cell.length_c   1.000
_cell.angle_alpha   90.00
_cell.angle_beta   90.00
_cell.angle_gamma   90.00
#
_symmetry.space_group_name_H-M   'P 1'
#
loop_
_entity.id
_entity.type
_entity.pdbx_description
1 polymer ?
#
loop_
_entity_poly.entity_id
_entity_poly.type
_entity_poly.pdbx_seq_one_letter_code
_entity_poly.pdbx_strand_id
1 'polypeptide(L)'
;MITAVLFYTFLQIFPGSPPPQWPATPERDPARLDMNAAELITSRGYPCEEHEVTTKDGNVLTLQRIPHGRQNKEYNGRRPVSLLKHGVFGSATSFVVNRANESLAFLLVDSGVDVWLANSRGNAYSRRHKTLSPSYNKFWDFRRLWMLSVREKSRRCPALSDPWLTWLVRVRRENSA
;
A
#
# COMPACT_ATOMS: atom_id res chain seq x y z
N MET A 1 -8.98 -17.80 25.87
CA MET A 1 -8.72 -19.03 26.66
C MET A 1 -7.33 -19.63 26.42
N ILE A 2 -6.64 -19.36 25.30
CA ILE A 2 -5.29 -19.91 25.03
C ILE A 2 -4.17 -19.19 25.82
N THR A 3 -4.39 -17.95 26.26
CA THR A 3 -3.39 -17.17 27.01
C THR A 3 -3.24 -17.58 28.48
N ALA A 4 -4.24 -18.21 29.08
CA ALA A 4 -4.22 -18.57 30.50
C ALA A 4 -3.50 -19.91 30.76
N VAL A 5 -3.56 -20.86 29.83
CA VAL A 5 -2.99 -22.21 30.00
C VAL A 5 -1.46 -22.18 29.95
N LEU A 6 -0.87 -21.34 29.08
CA LEU A 6 0.59 -21.20 28.98
C LEU A 6 1.22 -20.44 30.16
N PHE A 7 0.44 -19.62 30.87
CA PHE A 7 0.90 -18.91 32.07
C PHE A 7 1.02 -19.86 33.27
N TYR A 8 0.09 -20.81 33.38
CA TYR A 8 0.07 -21.78 34.49
C TYR A 8 1.17 -22.83 34.37
N THR A 9 1.52 -23.26 33.16
CA THR A 9 2.61 -24.22 32.94
C THR A 9 4.01 -23.61 33.11
N PHE A 10 4.18 -22.30 32.90
CA PHE A 10 5.47 -21.62 33.07
C PHE A 10 5.87 -21.45 34.54
N LEU A 11 4.88 -21.39 35.45
CA LEU A 11 5.09 -21.25 36.90
C LEU A 11 5.53 -22.54 37.60
N GLN A 12 5.38 -23.71 36.96
CA GLN A 12 5.78 -24.99 37.57
C GLN A 12 7.21 -25.43 37.25
N ILE A 13 7.84 -24.85 36.23
CA ILE A 13 9.16 -25.31 35.72
C ILE A 13 10.32 -24.47 36.29
N PHE A 14 10.09 -23.21 36.67
CA PHE A 14 11.13 -22.32 37.20
C PHE A 14 10.65 -21.52 38.41
N PRO A 15 10.63 -22.11 39.62
CA PRO A 15 10.37 -21.34 40.84
C PRO A 15 11.50 -20.32 41.04
N GLY A 16 11.20 -19.03 40.83
CA GLY A 16 12.10 -17.92 41.14
C GLY A 16 12.76 -17.21 39.95
N SER A 17 12.50 -17.60 38.70
CA SER A 17 12.92 -16.77 37.56
C SER A 17 12.04 -15.52 37.48
N PRO A 18 12.60 -14.29 37.50
CA PRO A 18 11.81 -13.10 37.26
C PRO A 18 11.13 -13.22 35.88
N PRO A 19 9.89 -12.74 35.73
CA PRO A 19 9.20 -12.78 34.45
C PRO A 19 10.10 -12.17 33.38
N PRO A 20 10.08 -12.71 32.13
CA PRO A 20 10.84 -12.13 31.03
C PRO A 20 10.55 -10.63 30.98
N GLN A 21 11.59 -9.84 31.24
CA GLN A 21 11.53 -8.40 31.10
C GLN A 21 11.49 -8.14 29.60
N TRP A 22 10.31 -8.19 28.99
CA TRP A 22 10.14 -7.71 27.64
C TRP A 22 10.66 -6.27 27.65
N PRO A 23 11.61 -5.90 26.77
CA PRO A 23 12.04 -4.51 26.70
C PRO A 23 10.77 -3.67 26.54
N ALA A 24 10.62 -2.65 27.38
CA ALA A 24 9.47 -1.76 27.33
C ALA A 24 9.23 -1.41 25.86
N THR A 25 8.04 -1.74 25.35
CA THR A 25 7.72 -1.45 23.95
C THR A 25 8.01 0.02 23.73
N PRO A 26 8.84 0.40 22.73
CA PRO A 26 9.12 1.81 22.49
C PRO A 26 7.78 2.53 22.41
N GLU A 27 7.65 3.58 23.20
CA GLU A 27 6.40 4.31 23.40
C GLU A 27 5.80 4.59 22.02
N ARG A 28 4.63 3.99 21.76
CA ARG A 28 3.95 4.13 20.47
C ARG A 28 3.43 5.55 20.42
N ASP A 29 4.08 6.37 19.61
CA ASP A 29 3.62 7.73 19.31
C ASP A 29 2.17 7.68 18.82
N PRO A 30 1.17 8.12 19.61
CA PRO A 30 -0.24 8.01 19.27
C PRO A 30 -0.57 8.81 18.02
N ALA A 31 0.18 9.88 17.74
CA ALA A 31 0.01 10.69 16.54
C ALA A 31 0.23 9.88 15.25
N ARG A 32 1.01 8.78 15.28
CA ARG A 32 1.25 7.93 14.10
C ARG A 32 0.07 7.06 13.70
N LEU A 33 -0.88 6.82 14.60
CA LEU A 33 -2.01 5.91 14.31
C LEU A 33 -3.07 6.56 13.43
N ASP A 34 -3.17 7.89 13.48
CA ASP A 34 -4.16 8.66 12.73
C ASP A 34 -3.59 9.25 11.43
N MET A 35 -2.29 9.04 11.15
CA MET A 35 -1.64 9.61 9.98
C MET A 35 -2.06 8.92 8.69
N ASN A 36 -2.33 9.74 7.68
CA ASN A 36 -2.60 9.29 6.34
C ASN A 36 -1.33 8.77 5.63
N ALA A 37 -1.44 8.00 4.54
CA ALA A 37 -0.27 7.49 3.81
C ALA A 37 0.66 8.61 3.34
N ALA A 38 0.10 9.70 2.83
CA ALA A 38 0.88 10.88 2.43
C ALA A 38 1.61 11.52 3.62
N GLU A 39 0.96 11.63 4.77
CA GLU A 39 1.55 12.17 6.01
C GLU A 39 2.64 11.25 6.57
N LEU A 40 2.47 9.93 6.47
CA LEU A 40 3.51 8.96 6.81
C LEU A 40 4.74 9.10 5.90
N ILE A 41 4.54 9.39 4.62
CA ILE A 41 5.65 9.58 3.66
C ILE A 41 6.38 10.89 3.96
N THR A 42 5.65 12.00 4.12
CA THR A 42 6.22 13.32 4.35
C THR A 42 6.85 13.46 5.73
N SER A 43 6.27 12.85 6.78
CA SER A 43 6.87 12.81 8.13
C SER A 43 8.21 12.08 8.16
N ARG A 44 8.49 11.22 7.18
CA ARG A 44 9.80 10.57 7.00
C ARG A 44 10.76 11.35 6.11
N GLY A 45 10.34 12.51 5.62
CA GLY A 45 11.14 13.42 4.81
C GLY A 45 11.13 13.11 3.32
N TYR A 46 10.25 12.22 2.85
CA TYR A 46 10.14 11.90 1.43
C TYR A 46 9.06 12.77 0.75
N PRO A 47 9.24 13.17 -0.52
CA PRO A 47 8.18 13.81 -1.29
C PRO A 47 7.04 12.83 -1.53
N CYS A 48 5.79 13.32 -1.46
CA CYS A 48 4.61 12.54 -1.80
C CYS A 48 3.76 13.32 -2.79
N GLU A 49 3.44 12.70 -3.93
CA GLU A 49 2.43 13.19 -4.87
C GLU A 49 1.20 12.28 -4.80
N GLU A 50 0.01 12.84 -4.86
CA GLU A 50 -1.22 12.07 -4.97
C GLU A 50 -1.82 12.21 -6.37
N HIS A 51 -2.15 11.07 -6.97
CA HIS A 51 -2.64 10.98 -8.34
C HIS A 51 -3.99 10.26 -8.36
N GLU A 52 -4.97 10.85 -9.04
CA GLU A 52 -6.29 10.25 -9.18
C GLU A 52 -6.45 9.57 -10.55
N VAL A 53 -6.87 8.31 -10.52
CA VAL A 53 -7.13 7.51 -11.72
C VAL A 53 -8.59 7.09 -11.72
N THR A 54 -9.34 7.52 -12.72
CA THR A 54 -10.71 7.03 -12.92
C THR A 54 -10.67 5.74 -13.75
N THR A 55 -11.27 4.67 -13.23
CA THR A 55 -11.46 3.42 -13.97
C THR A 55 -12.64 3.52 -14.96
N LYS A 56 -12.70 2.60 -15.93
CA LYS A 56 -13.76 2.57 -16.94
C LYS A 56 -15.17 2.44 -16.33
N ASP A 57 -15.27 1.73 -15.22
CA ASP A 57 -16.49 1.54 -14.46
C ASP A 57 -16.89 2.73 -13.59
N GLY A 58 -16.06 3.79 -13.53
CA GLY A 58 -16.38 5.05 -12.85
C GLY A 58 -15.84 5.18 -11.43
N ASN A 59 -15.07 4.20 -10.93
CA ASN A 59 -14.39 4.29 -9.64
C ASN A 59 -13.18 5.23 -9.75
N VAL A 60 -13.00 6.10 -8.74
CA VAL A 60 -11.86 7.01 -8.64
C VAL A 60 -10.88 6.41 -7.62
N LEU A 61 -9.70 6.03 -8.11
CA LEU A 61 -8.62 5.46 -7.33
C LEU A 61 -7.57 6.53 -7.06
N THR A 62 -7.16 6.68 -5.80
CA THR A 62 -6.06 7.57 -5.42
C THR A 62 -4.78 6.75 -5.30
N LEU A 63 -3.71 7.15 -5.99
CA LEU A 63 -2.38 6.54 -5.91
C LEU A 63 -1.45 7.54 -5.22
N GLN A 64 -0.58 7.06 -4.35
CA GLN A 64 0.53 7.86 -3.81
C GLN A 64 1.80 7.55 -4.60
N ARG A 65 2.56 8.57 -4.96
CA ARG A 65 3.84 8.44 -5.66
C ARG A 65 4.94 9.08 -4.82
N ILE A 66 6.08 8.41 -4.78
CA ILE A 66 7.31 8.88 -4.15
C ILE A 66 8.37 9.01 -5.26
N PRO A 67 8.53 10.19 -5.85
CA PRO A 67 9.34 10.38 -7.07
C PRO A 67 10.84 10.21 -6.84
N HIS A 68 11.34 10.58 -5.66
CA HIS A 68 12.77 10.50 -5.34
C HIS A 68 13.03 10.42 -3.83
N GLY A 69 14.24 9.97 -3.48
CA GLY A 69 14.69 9.85 -2.09
C GLY A 69 15.05 11.20 -1.46
N ARG A 70 15.32 11.18 -0.15
CA ARG A 70 15.67 12.36 0.65
C ARG A 70 16.92 13.09 0.14
N GLN A 71 17.94 12.30 -0.17
CA GLN A 71 19.27 12.78 -0.57
C GLN A 71 19.44 12.82 -2.09
N ASN A 72 18.60 12.10 -2.82
CA ASN A 72 18.75 11.86 -4.25
C ASN A 72 17.73 12.69 -5.04
N LYS A 73 17.75 14.02 -4.85
CA LYS A 73 16.74 14.95 -5.41
C LYS A 73 16.90 15.15 -6.91
N GLU A 74 18.13 15.24 -7.38
CA GLU A 74 18.46 15.44 -8.80
C GLU A 74 18.88 14.12 -9.42
N TYR A 75 18.14 13.68 -10.43
CA TYR A 75 18.55 12.57 -11.27
C TYR A 75 18.38 12.99 -12.72
N ASN A 76 19.49 13.08 -13.43
CA ASN A 76 19.57 13.63 -14.79
C ASN A 76 19.09 12.65 -15.88
N GLY A 77 18.34 11.61 -15.52
CA GLY A 77 17.88 10.57 -16.44
C GLY A 77 16.48 10.03 -16.11
N ARG A 78 16.08 8.94 -16.76
CA ARG A 78 14.82 8.23 -16.45
C ARG A 78 15.03 7.26 -15.30
N ARG A 79 14.27 7.42 -14.22
CA ARG A 79 14.26 6.46 -13.11
C ARG A 79 13.44 5.23 -13.52
N PRO A 80 13.88 4.01 -13.16
CA PRO A 80 13.01 2.85 -13.26
C PRO A 80 11.77 3.07 -12.38
N VAL A 81 10.62 2.61 -12.87
CA VAL A 81 9.33 2.80 -12.19
C VAL A 81 8.87 1.48 -11.58
N SER A 82 8.53 1.50 -10.30
CA SER A 82 8.00 0.34 -9.57
C SER A 82 6.60 0.62 -9.04
N LEU A 83 5.66 -0.27 -9.37
CA LEU A 83 4.30 -0.23 -8.86
C LEU A 83 4.13 -1.24 -7.72
N LEU A 84 3.90 -0.74 -6.51
CA LEU A 84 3.61 -1.55 -5.33
C LEU A 84 2.12 -1.66 -5.12
N LYS A 85 1.62 -2.90 -5.14
CA LYS A 85 0.20 -3.21 -4.97
C LYS A 85 -0.02 -3.96 -3.66
N HIS A 86 -0.89 -3.41 -2.81
CA HIS A 86 -1.23 -4.04 -1.54
C HIS A 86 -2.07 -5.31 -1.73
N GLY A 87 -2.03 -6.21 -0.74
CA GLY A 87 -2.84 -7.43 -0.69
C GLY A 87 -4.32 -7.20 -0.33
N VAL A 88 -5.04 -8.29 -0.08
CA VAL A 88 -6.44 -8.25 0.35
C VAL A 88 -6.55 -7.50 1.69
N PHE A 89 -7.53 -6.61 1.82
CA PHE A 89 -7.73 -5.72 2.99
C PHE A 89 -6.58 -4.75 3.31
N GLY A 90 -5.59 -4.62 2.42
CA GLY A 90 -4.48 -3.67 2.57
C GLY A 90 -4.77 -2.27 2.03
N SER A 91 -3.77 -1.39 2.17
CA SER A 91 -3.72 -0.08 1.51
C SER A 91 -2.27 0.30 1.19
N ALA A 92 -2.05 1.46 0.57
CA ALA A 92 -0.71 2.01 0.34
C ALA A 92 0.15 2.08 1.63
N THR A 93 -0.48 2.25 2.80
CA THR A 93 0.22 2.33 4.10
C THR A 93 1.06 1.08 4.40
N SER A 94 0.68 -0.08 3.87
CA SER A 94 1.39 -1.35 4.09
C SER A 94 2.87 -1.29 3.69
N PHE A 95 3.24 -0.40 2.77
CA PHE A 95 4.62 -0.26 2.30
C PHE A 95 5.41 0.86 3.00
N VAL A 96 4.75 1.67 3.83
CA VAL A 96 5.34 2.89 4.44
C VAL A 96 5.18 2.98 5.96
N VAL A 97 4.44 2.06 6.59
CA VAL A 97 4.14 2.07 8.02
C VAL A 97 5.37 1.89 8.93
N ASN A 98 6.37 1.11 8.50
CA ASN A 98 7.57 0.82 9.30
C ASN A 98 8.60 1.97 9.23
N ARG A 99 9.81 1.75 9.75
CA ARG A 99 10.91 2.73 9.68
C ARG A 99 11.39 2.93 8.23
N ALA A 100 12.07 4.05 7.95
CA ALA A 100 12.56 4.37 6.60
C ALA A 100 13.50 3.29 6.04
N ASN A 101 14.26 2.62 6.91
CA ASN A 101 15.18 1.54 6.58
C ASN A 101 14.55 0.14 6.56
N GLU A 102 13.25 0.00 6.87
CA GLU A 102 12.55 -1.29 6.96
C GLU A 102 11.38 -1.40 5.98
N SER A 103 10.86 -0.25 5.54
CA SER A 103 9.74 -0.14 4.61
C SER A 103 10.21 -0.27 3.17
N LEU A 104 9.60 -1.22 2.44
CA LEU A 104 9.95 -1.52 1.04
C LEU A 104 9.90 -0.30 0.13
N ALA A 105 8.90 0.59 0.30
CA ALA A 105 8.77 1.77 -0.55
C ALA A 105 9.97 2.71 -0.40
N PHE A 106 10.43 2.95 0.83
CA PHE A 106 11.55 3.85 1.09
C PHE A 106 12.87 3.24 0.61
N LEU A 107 13.08 1.94 0.82
CA LEU A 107 14.27 1.23 0.33
C LEU A 107 14.41 1.32 -1.20
N LEU A 108 13.30 1.14 -1.94
CA LEU A 108 13.30 1.25 -3.41
C LEU A 108 13.58 2.69 -3.86
N VAL A 109 12.96 3.67 -3.21
CA VAL A 109 13.16 5.09 -3.54
C VAL A 109 14.59 5.53 -3.29
N ASP A 110 15.19 5.12 -2.17
CA ASP A 110 16.58 5.43 -1.86
C ASP A 110 17.56 4.74 -2.82
N SER A 111 17.18 3.59 -3.41
CA SER A 111 17.92 2.95 -4.50
C SER A 111 17.79 3.65 -5.87
N GLY A 112 16.98 4.73 -5.95
CA GLY A 112 16.84 5.55 -7.14
C GLY A 112 15.63 5.22 -8.03
N VAL A 113 14.70 4.40 -7.55
CA VAL A 113 13.47 3.97 -8.24
C VAL A 113 12.34 4.98 -7.98
N ASP A 114 11.55 5.31 -8.99
CA ASP A 114 10.27 6.04 -8.83
C ASP A 114 9.18 5.05 -8.38
N VAL A 115 8.67 5.24 -7.16
CA VAL A 115 7.75 4.28 -6.54
C VAL A 115 6.32 4.80 -6.54
N TRP A 116 5.42 3.96 -7.02
CA TRP A 116 3.99 4.21 -7.06
C TRP A 116 3.27 3.20 -6.17
N LEU A 117 2.43 3.71 -5.26
CA LEU A 117 1.63 2.95 -4.32
C LEU A 117 0.18 2.90 -4.81
N ALA A 118 -0.22 1.71 -5.24
CA ALA A 118 -1.50 1.49 -5.89
C ALA A 118 -2.60 1.08 -4.89
N ASN A 119 -3.61 1.92 -4.72
CA ASN A 119 -4.79 1.60 -3.91
C ASN A 119 -5.88 0.87 -4.70
N SER A 120 -6.55 -0.07 -4.04
CA SER A 120 -7.71 -0.78 -4.60
C SER A 120 -9.00 -0.04 -4.30
N ARG A 121 -9.96 -0.14 -5.21
CA ARG A 121 -11.35 0.30 -5.00
C ARG A 121 -11.90 -0.16 -3.65
N GLY A 122 -12.59 0.73 -2.96
CA GLY A 122 -13.21 0.46 -1.66
C GLY A 122 -12.27 0.56 -0.45
N ASN A 123 -10.95 0.69 -0.64
CA ASN A 123 -10.03 0.91 0.48
C ASN A 123 -10.11 2.36 1.00
N ALA A 124 -9.46 2.66 2.13
CA ALA A 124 -9.54 3.98 2.80
C ALA A 124 -9.32 5.18 1.88
N TYR A 125 -8.49 5.03 0.84
CA TYR A 125 -8.12 6.09 -0.11
C TYR A 125 -9.02 6.17 -1.34
N SER A 126 -9.67 5.07 -1.71
CA SER A 126 -10.32 4.90 -3.02
C SER A 126 -11.80 4.53 -2.87
N ARG A 127 -12.54 5.34 -2.11
CA ARG A 127 -13.99 5.23 -1.87
C ARG A 127 -14.82 6.27 -2.64
N ARG A 128 -14.33 6.74 -3.79
CA ARG A 128 -15.05 7.71 -4.64
C ARG A 128 -15.50 7.07 -5.95
N HIS A 129 -16.66 7.49 -6.44
CA HIS A 129 -17.21 7.13 -7.74
C HIS A 129 -17.74 8.38 -8.43
N LYS A 130 -17.74 8.40 -9.77
CA LYS A 130 -18.31 9.52 -10.54
C LYS A 130 -19.82 9.74 -10.33
N THR A 131 -20.54 8.66 -10.00
CA THR A 131 -22.02 8.64 -10.01
C THR A 131 -22.65 7.98 -8.79
N LEU A 132 -21.91 7.13 -8.06
CA LEU A 132 -22.44 6.29 -7.00
C LEU A 132 -21.87 6.73 -5.65
N SER A 133 -22.72 6.87 -4.65
CA SER A 133 -22.26 7.10 -3.28
C SER A 133 -21.85 5.77 -2.61
N PRO A 134 -20.81 5.75 -1.76
CA PRO A 134 -20.41 4.59 -0.95
C PRO A 134 -21.51 4.06 -0.02
N SER A 135 -22.56 4.85 0.23
CA SER A 135 -23.69 4.41 1.05
C SER A 135 -24.61 3.41 0.34
N TYR A 136 -24.55 3.33 -1.01
CA TYR A 136 -25.39 2.41 -1.78
C TYR A 136 -24.70 1.08 -2.02
N ASN A 137 -25.43 -0.03 -1.83
CA ASN A 137 -24.93 -1.40 -2.07
C ASN A 137 -24.34 -1.59 -3.48
N LYS A 138 -24.87 -0.88 -4.48
CA LYS A 138 -24.40 -0.92 -5.87
C LYS A 138 -22.94 -0.44 -6.02
N PHE A 139 -22.47 0.45 -5.14
CA PHE A 139 -21.08 0.87 -5.11
C PHE A 139 -20.13 -0.30 -4.79
N TRP A 140 -20.54 -1.19 -3.88
CA TRP A 140 -19.74 -2.32 -3.40
C TRP A 140 -19.86 -3.59 -4.25
N ASP A 141 -20.66 -3.55 -5.33
CA ASP A 141 -20.83 -4.69 -6.21
C ASP A 141 -19.64 -4.85 -7.18
N PHE A 142 -18.51 -5.24 -6.62
CA PHE A 142 -17.27 -5.51 -7.39
C PHE A 142 -17.26 -6.91 -8.03
N ARG A 143 -18.39 -7.64 -8.01
CA ARG A 143 -18.49 -9.08 -8.37
C ARG A 143 -17.96 -9.44 -9.75
N ARG A 144 -17.77 -8.47 -10.65
CA ARG A 144 -17.38 -8.71 -12.04
C ARG A 144 -15.88 -8.95 -12.27
N LEU A 145 -14.98 -8.77 -11.29
CA LEU A 145 -13.53 -8.79 -11.55
C LEU A 145 -12.73 -9.99 -11.02
N TRP A 146 -13.26 -10.81 -10.10
CA TRP A 146 -12.47 -11.95 -9.57
C TRP A 146 -12.60 -13.24 -10.39
N MET A 147 -13.81 -13.58 -10.89
CA MET A 147 -14.01 -14.85 -11.60
C MET A 147 -13.59 -14.85 -13.09
N LEU A 148 -13.52 -13.69 -13.74
CA LEU A 148 -13.10 -13.61 -15.15
C LEU A 148 -11.58 -13.62 -15.33
N SER A 149 -10.79 -13.26 -14.30
CA SER A 149 -9.31 -13.28 -14.40
C SER A 149 -8.73 -14.69 -14.47
N VAL A 150 -9.35 -15.67 -13.80
CA VAL A 150 -8.83 -17.05 -13.76
C VAL A 150 -9.23 -17.85 -15.00
N ARG A 151 -10.41 -17.60 -15.60
CA ARG A 151 -10.90 -18.38 -16.75
C ARG A 151 -10.39 -17.85 -18.10
N GLU A 152 -10.18 -16.54 -18.22
CA GLU A 152 -9.78 -15.89 -19.48
C GLU A 152 -8.26 -16.00 -19.75
N LYS A 153 -7.43 -16.14 -18.70
CA LYS A 153 -5.97 -16.33 -18.83
C LYS A 153 -5.55 -17.62 -19.55
N SER A 154 -6.47 -18.56 -19.80
CA SER A 154 -6.18 -19.80 -20.53
C SER A 154 -6.39 -19.71 -22.04
N ARG A 155 -7.11 -18.70 -22.54
CA ARG A 155 -7.46 -18.61 -23.97
C ARG A 155 -7.48 -17.15 -24.41
N ARG A 156 -6.42 -16.75 -25.12
CA ARG A 156 -6.27 -15.47 -25.85
C ARG A 156 -6.00 -14.24 -24.94
N CYS A 157 -4.93 -13.51 -25.25
CA CYS A 157 -4.60 -12.22 -24.64
C CYS A 157 -5.69 -11.18 -24.89
N PRO A 158 -6.25 -10.53 -23.85
CA PRO A 158 -6.91 -9.24 -23.98
C PRO A 158 -6.13 -8.23 -23.12
N ALA A 159 -5.10 -7.62 -23.69
CA ALA A 159 -4.20 -6.69 -23.00
C ALA A 159 -4.84 -5.32 -22.62
N LEU A 160 -6.17 -5.19 -22.59
CA LEU A 160 -6.85 -3.88 -22.58
C LEU A 160 -8.03 -3.73 -21.59
N SER A 161 -8.26 -4.70 -20.71
CA SER A 161 -9.32 -4.60 -19.68
C SER A 161 -8.81 -4.31 -18.27
N ASP A 162 -7.51 -4.49 -17.99
CA ASP A 162 -6.95 -4.24 -16.67
C ASP A 162 -6.59 -2.74 -16.48
N PRO A 163 -7.21 -2.03 -15.52
CA PRO A 163 -6.86 -0.66 -15.19
C PRO A 163 -5.37 -0.49 -14.86
N TRP A 164 -4.73 -1.52 -14.29
CA TRP A 164 -3.31 -1.52 -13.92
C TRP A 164 -2.40 -1.61 -15.14
N LEU A 165 -2.75 -2.41 -16.14
CA LEU A 165 -1.99 -2.47 -17.40
C LEU A 165 -2.14 -1.18 -18.20
N THR A 166 -3.35 -0.59 -18.22
CA THR A 166 -3.61 0.68 -18.89
C THR A 166 -2.83 1.82 -18.24
N TRP A 167 -2.75 1.83 -16.91
CA TRP A 167 -1.95 2.77 -16.15
C TRP A 167 -0.44 2.54 -16.34
N LEU A 168 0.05 1.30 -16.28
CA LEU A 168 1.48 0.98 -16.54
C LEU A 168 1.93 1.45 -17.93
N VAL A 169 1.09 1.25 -18.95
CA VAL A 169 1.35 1.73 -20.31
C VAL A 169 1.39 3.27 -20.36
N ARG A 170 0.51 3.94 -19.63
CA ARG A 170 0.47 5.41 -19.55
C ARG A 170 1.72 5.97 -18.87
N VAL A 171 2.08 5.45 -17.70
CA VAL A 171 3.26 5.91 -16.95
C VAL A 171 4.57 5.59 -17.68
N ARG A 172 4.63 4.46 -18.39
CA ARG A 172 5.76 4.19 -19.28
C ARG A 172 5.89 5.23 -20.38
N ARG A 173 4.77 5.71 -20.97
CA ARG A 173 4.78 6.75 -22.00
C ARG A 173 5.18 8.13 -21.44
N GLU A 174 4.65 8.52 -20.28
CA GLU A 174 4.97 9.80 -19.63
C GLU A 174 6.45 9.87 -19.21
N ASN A 175 7.04 8.74 -18.79
CA ASN A 175 8.48 8.64 -18.55
C ASN A 175 9.30 8.30 -19.81
N SER A 176 8.69 8.19 -21.02
CA SER A 176 9.38 7.92 -22.29
C SER A 176 9.46 9.12 -23.24
N ALA A 177 8.88 10.27 -22.87
CA ALA A 177 9.17 11.58 -23.48
C ALA A 177 10.39 12.23 -22.82
#